data_AF-A0A1S3HM11-F1
#
_entry.id   AF-A0A1S3HM11-F1
#
_cell.length_a   1.000
_cell.length_b   1.000
_cell.length_c   1.000
_cell.angle_alpha   90.00
_cell.angle_beta   90.00
_cell.angle_gamma   90.00
#
_symmetry.space_group_name_H-M   'P 1'
#
loop_
_entity.id
_entity.type
_entity.pdbx_description
1 polymer ?
#
loop_
_entity_poly.entity_id
_entity_poly.type
_entity_poly.pdbx_seq_one_letter_code
_entity_poly.pdbx_strand_id
1 'polypeptide(L)'
;MASEHGVVVDALPYFDKGYDEPGVKEAALALVDEETRRYRPTKNYLDYLTTPNYSAFEVTFVREMKDDYLFIVCLLIIIFIFHQVKLDIRGSWVGLVSKNYEIERALVELELEVQELERQTEEEKRKR
;
A
#
# COMPACT_ATOMS: atom_id res chain seq x y z
N MET A 1 17.46 -50.66 4.53
CA MET A 1 18.70 -49.85 4.57
C MET A 1 19.22 -49.74 3.15
N ALA A 2 18.55 -48.91 2.34
CA ALA A 2 19.00 -48.59 0.99
C ALA A 2 19.86 -47.31 1.11
N SER A 3 21.07 -47.35 0.59
CA SER A 3 22.07 -46.30 0.73
C SER A 3 21.56 -44.96 0.19
N GLU A 4 21.48 -43.95 1.07
CA GLU A 4 21.39 -42.53 0.70
C GLU A 4 22.72 -42.08 0.07
N HIS A 5 22.98 -42.51 -1.17
CA HIS A 5 23.92 -41.77 -2.01
C HIS A 5 23.14 -40.60 -2.60
N GLY A 6 23.18 -39.46 -1.91
CA GLY A 6 22.63 -38.21 -2.44
C GLY A 6 23.26 -37.96 -3.81
N VAL A 7 22.44 -37.98 -4.85
CA VAL A 7 22.89 -37.67 -6.21
C VAL A 7 23.41 -36.23 -6.19
N VAL A 8 24.72 -36.06 -6.29
CA VAL A 8 25.35 -34.75 -6.39
C VAL A 8 25.06 -34.22 -7.78
N VAL A 9 24.13 -33.26 -7.86
CA VAL A 9 23.82 -32.58 -9.12
C VAL A 9 24.84 -31.47 -9.32
N ASP A 10 25.67 -31.59 -10.35
CA ASP A 10 26.63 -30.55 -10.72
C ASP A 10 25.94 -29.49 -11.58
N ALA A 11 25.60 -28.38 -10.95
CA ALA A 11 24.97 -27.22 -11.59
C ALA A 11 25.22 -25.96 -10.75
N LEU A 12 26.50 -25.64 -10.52
CA LEU A 12 26.89 -24.52 -9.66
C LEU A 12 26.69 -23.17 -10.39
N PRO A 13 25.76 -22.31 -9.93
CA PRO A 13 25.42 -21.08 -10.66
C PRO A 13 26.58 -20.07 -10.76
N TYR A 14 27.53 -20.12 -9.84
CA TYR A 14 28.67 -19.19 -9.80
C TYR A 14 29.83 -19.61 -10.71
N PHE A 15 29.85 -20.87 -11.15
CA PHE A 15 30.90 -21.40 -12.01
C PHE A 15 30.56 -21.20 -13.49
N ASP A 16 29.30 -21.42 -13.85
CA ASP A 16 28.81 -21.23 -15.20
C ASP A 16 28.37 -19.78 -15.44
N LYS A 17 29.24 -19.00 -16.10
CA LYS A 17 28.99 -17.58 -16.42
C LYS A 17 28.26 -17.37 -17.75
N GLY A 18 28.09 -18.42 -18.56
CA GLY A 18 27.48 -18.35 -19.89
C GLY A 18 25.96 -18.59 -19.87
N TYR A 19 25.40 -19.01 -18.74
CA TYR A 19 23.98 -19.33 -18.63
C TYR A 19 23.04 -18.13 -18.86
N ASP A 20 23.52 -16.91 -18.60
CA ASP A 20 22.76 -15.68 -18.84
C ASP A 20 22.89 -15.14 -20.28
N GLU A 21 23.64 -15.82 -21.15
CA GLU A 21 23.73 -15.42 -22.56
C GLU A 21 22.37 -15.53 -23.27
N PRO A 22 22.02 -14.57 -24.15
CA PRO A 22 20.75 -14.59 -24.86
C PRO A 22 20.56 -15.88 -25.67
N GLY A 23 19.44 -16.58 -25.49
CA GLY A 23 19.12 -17.81 -26.23
C GLY A 23 19.45 -19.10 -25.50
N VAL A 24 20.32 -19.08 -24.47
CA VAL A 24 20.73 -20.28 -23.73
C VAL A 24 19.58 -20.84 -22.89
N LYS A 25 18.86 -19.97 -22.18
CA LYS A 25 17.69 -20.34 -21.37
C LYS A 25 16.54 -20.81 -22.24
N GLU A 26 16.32 -20.15 -23.37
CA GLU A 26 15.28 -20.48 -24.33
C GLU A 26 15.53 -21.85 -24.96
N ALA A 27 16.78 -22.17 -25.31
CA ALA A 27 17.15 -23.48 -25.81
C ALA A 27 16.96 -24.58 -24.74
N ALA A 28 17.37 -24.32 -23.50
CA ALA A 28 17.18 -25.27 -22.40
C ALA A 28 15.69 -25.52 -22.11
N LEU A 29 14.86 -24.47 -22.11
CA LEU A 29 13.42 -24.58 -21.92
C LEU A 29 12.75 -25.37 -23.05
N ALA A 30 13.17 -25.17 -24.31
CA ALA A 30 12.64 -25.93 -25.44
C ALA A 30 12.95 -27.43 -25.32
N LEU A 31 14.14 -27.79 -24.83
CA LEU A 31 14.50 -29.18 -24.55
C LEU A 31 13.64 -29.77 -23.41
N VAL A 32 13.44 -29.01 -22.33
CA VAL A 32 12.57 -29.44 -21.22
C VAL A 32 11.14 -29.66 -21.69
N ASP A 33 10.59 -28.75 -22.49
CA ASP A 33 9.21 -28.83 -22.98
C ASP A 33 8.98 -30.05 -23.90
N GLU A 34 9.93 -30.37 -24.77
CA GLU A 34 9.83 -31.55 -25.62
C GLU A 34 9.88 -32.86 -24.79
N GLU A 35 10.68 -32.89 -23.71
CA GLU A 35 10.73 -34.05 -22.81
C GLU A 35 9.48 -34.18 -21.93
N THR A 36 8.94 -33.07 -21.40
CA THR A 36 7.70 -33.08 -20.61
C THR A 36 6.47 -33.39 -21.45
N ARG A 37 6.49 -33.12 -22.75
CA ARG A 37 5.44 -33.53 -23.69
C ARG A 37 5.51 -35.03 -24.02
N ARG A 38 6.71 -35.60 -24.08
CA ARG A 38 6.94 -37.02 -24.44
C ARG A 38 6.57 -37.98 -23.32
N TYR A 39 6.83 -37.61 -22.07
CA TYR A 39 6.64 -38.51 -20.93
C TYR A 39 5.58 -37.97 -19.96
N ARG A 40 4.62 -38.83 -19.57
CA ARG A 40 3.67 -38.46 -18.50
C ARG A 40 4.42 -38.30 -17.17
N PRO A 41 4.10 -37.28 -16.35
CA PRO A 41 4.70 -37.13 -15.03
C PRO A 41 4.50 -38.40 -14.19
N THR A 42 5.60 -39.03 -13.77
CA THR A 42 5.57 -40.31 -13.03
C THR A 42 5.69 -40.14 -11.52
N LYS A 43 6.09 -38.95 -11.05
CA LYS A 43 6.23 -38.64 -9.62
C LYS A 43 5.57 -37.29 -9.33
N ASN A 44 4.44 -37.32 -8.65
CA ASN A 44 3.80 -36.12 -8.15
C ASN A 44 4.41 -35.75 -6.79
N TYR A 45 5.29 -34.75 -6.79
CA TYR A 45 5.92 -34.25 -5.55
C TYR A 45 4.92 -33.63 -4.58
N LEU A 46 3.70 -33.31 -5.03
CA LEU A 46 2.62 -32.78 -4.20
C LEU A 46 1.97 -33.85 -3.32
N ASP A 47 2.14 -35.13 -3.63
CA ASP A 47 1.51 -36.23 -2.87
C ASP A 47 2.08 -36.37 -1.45
N TYR A 48 3.32 -35.93 -1.25
CA TYR A 48 3.99 -35.95 0.07
C TYR A 48 3.68 -34.70 0.90
N LEU A 49 3.04 -33.69 0.31
CA LEU A 49 2.70 -32.46 1.00
C LEU A 49 1.38 -32.62 1.74
N THR A 50 1.34 -32.13 2.98
CA THR A 50 0.09 -32.06 3.72
C THR A 50 -0.90 -31.18 2.96
N THR A 51 -2.16 -31.62 2.84
CA THR A 51 -3.21 -30.84 2.19
C THR A 51 -3.26 -29.44 2.80
N PRO A 52 -2.99 -28.37 2.03
CA PRO A 52 -2.95 -27.02 2.56
C PRO A 52 -4.32 -26.62 3.12
N ASN A 53 -4.34 -26.19 4.38
CA ASN A 53 -5.56 -25.70 5.01
C ASN A 53 -5.81 -24.24 4.64
N TYR A 54 -6.45 -24.02 3.49
CA TYR A 54 -6.84 -22.68 3.03
C TYR A 54 -7.76 -21.94 4.01
N SER A 55 -8.51 -22.70 4.81
CA SER A 55 -9.47 -22.16 5.78
C SER A 55 -8.81 -21.60 7.04
N ALA A 56 -7.53 -21.91 7.29
CA ALA A 56 -6.75 -21.33 8.40
C ALA A 56 -6.40 -19.85 8.18
N PHE A 57 -6.46 -19.38 6.93
CA PHE A 57 -6.19 -18.00 6.55
C PHE A 57 -7.46 -17.20 6.24
N GLU A 58 -8.64 -17.83 6.31
CA GLU A 58 -9.90 -17.13 6.18
C GLU A 58 -10.19 -16.35 7.47
N VAL A 59 -10.21 -15.02 7.38
CA VAL A 59 -10.72 -14.16 8.43
C VAL A 59 -12.22 -14.49 8.59
N THR A 60 -12.68 -14.70 9.83
CA THR A 60 -14.07 -15.13 10.17
C THR A 60 -15.16 -14.32 9.46
N PHE A 61 -14.88 -13.05 9.17
CA PHE A 61 -15.75 -12.14 8.42
C PHE A 61 -16.03 -12.58 6.96
N VAL A 62 -15.05 -13.17 6.26
CA VAL A 62 -15.18 -13.55 4.84
C VAL A 62 -16.05 -14.81 4.68
N ARG A 63 -16.13 -15.67 5.69
CA ARG A 63 -16.97 -16.89 5.65
C ARG A 63 -18.46 -16.60 5.61
N GLU A 64 -18.91 -15.52 6.25
CA GLU A 64 -20.32 -15.12 6.28
C GLU A 64 -20.72 -14.30 5.04
N MET A 65 -19.76 -13.71 4.33
CA MET A 65 -20.00 -12.89 3.13
C MET A 65 -19.99 -13.69 1.82
N LYS A 66 -20.67 -14.84 1.78
CA LYS A 66 -20.73 -15.70 0.58
C LYS A 66 -21.74 -15.27 -0.48
N ASP A 67 -22.49 -14.20 -0.26
CA ASP A 67 -23.40 -13.65 -1.25
C ASP A 67 -22.70 -12.53 -2.04
N ASP A 68 -22.47 -12.73 -3.34
CA ASP A 68 -21.73 -11.81 -4.23
C ASP A 68 -22.23 -10.36 -4.18
N TYR A 69 -23.50 -10.16 -3.85
CA TYR A 69 -24.12 -8.84 -3.65
C TYR A 69 -23.63 -8.15 -2.37
N LEU A 70 -23.37 -8.89 -1.31
CA LEU A 70 -22.93 -8.31 -0.04
C LEU A 70 -21.51 -7.75 -0.14
N PHE A 71 -20.63 -8.39 -0.92
CA PHE A 71 -19.29 -7.86 -1.17
C PHE A 71 -19.34 -6.52 -1.90
N ILE A 72 -20.15 -6.43 -2.97
CA ILE A 72 -20.34 -5.19 -3.73
C ILE A 72 -20.97 -4.11 -2.84
N VAL A 73 -21.99 -4.46 -2.04
CA VAL A 73 -22.65 -3.52 -1.11
C VAL A 73 -21.68 -3.04 -0.03
N CYS A 74 -20.89 -3.92 0.58
CA CYS A 74 -19.87 -3.55 1.55
C CYS A 74 -18.79 -2.66 0.92
N LEU A 75 -18.35 -2.96 -0.30
CA LEU A 75 -17.37 -2.14 -1.01
C LEU A 75 -17.93 -0.74 -1.33
N LEU A 76 -19.19 -0.65 -1.76
CA LEU A 76 -19.89 0.63 -1.98
C LEU A 76 -20.04 1.43 -0.68
N ILE A 77 -20.40 0.78 0.43
CA ILE A 77 -20.51 1.41 1.75
C ILE A 77 -19.15 1.94 2.21
N ILE A 78 -18.08 1.16 2.06
CA ILE A 78 -16.72 1.57 2.41
C ILE A 78 -16.32 2.79 1.58
N ILE A 79 -16.48 2.75 0.26
CA ILE A 79 -16.17 3.88 -0.63
C ILE A 79 -16.97 5.13 -0.23
N PHE A 80 -18.25 4.98 0.08
CA PHE A 80 -19.10 6.08 0.52
C PHE A 80 -18.64 6.69 1.84
N ILE A 81 -18.32 5.86 2.86
CA ILE A 81 -17.79 6.32 4.15
C ILE A 81 -16.46 7.06 3.96
N PHE A 82 -15.53 6.51 3.17
CA PHE A 82 -14.25 7.17 2.89
C PHE A 82 -14.44 8.52 2.20
N HIS A 83 -15.40 8.62 1.27
CA HIS A 83 -15.73 9.88 0.62
C HIS A 83 -16.33 10.91 1.60
N GLN A 84 -17.26 10.48 2.45
CA GLN A 84 -17.87 11.33 3.48
C GLN A 84 -16.82 11.85 4.47
N VAL A 85 -15.95 10.97 5.00
CA VAL A 85 -14.87 11.37 5.92
C VAL A 85 -13.91 12.36 5.25
N LYS A 86 -13.58 12.15 3.97
CA LYS A 86 -12.74 13.08 3.21
C LYS A 86 -13.39 14.46 3.05
N LEU A 87 -14.70 14.51 2.80
CA LEU A 87 -15.44 15.77 2.70
C LEU A 87 -15.52 16.50 4.03
N ASP A 88 -15.79 15.79 5.12
CA ASP A 88 -15.89 16.36 6.48
C ASP A 88 -14.56 17.00 6.92
N ILE A 89 -13.45 16.28 6.74
CA ILE A 89 -12.11 16.81 7.03
C ILE A 89 -11.81 18.05 6.19
N ARG A 90 -12.18 18.04 4.90
CA ARG A 90 -12.00 19.21 4.03
C ARG A 90 -12.83 20.39 4.50
N GLY A 91 -14.08 20.17 4.89
CA GLY A 91 -14.96 21.22 5.43
C GLY A 91 -14.40 21.83 6.72
N SER A 92 -13.97 20.97 7.66
CA SER A 92 -13.33 21.40 8.90
C SER A 92 -12.06 22.21 8.65
N TRP A 93 -11.20 21.75 7.73
CA TRP A 93 -9.99 22.47 7.35
C TRP A 93 -10.28 23.84 6.74
N VAL A 94 -11.25 23.93 5.80
CA VAL A 94 -11.67 25.22 5.24
C VAL A 94 -12.19 26.15 6.33
N GLY A 95 -13.03 25.66 7.25
CA GLY A 95 -13.52 26.46 8.37
C GLY A 95 -12.42 26.96 9.30
N LEU A 96 -11.39 26.14 9.54
CA LEU A 96 -10.24 26.52 10.34
C LEU A 96 -9.39 27.59 9.65
N VAL A 97 -9.14 27.44 8.35
CA VAL A 97 -8.42 28.44 7.55
C VAL A 97 -9.18 29.76 7.47
N SER A 98 -10.51 29.74 7.30
CA SER A 98 -11.33 30.96 7.33
C SER A 98 -11.24 31.68 8.68
N LYS A 99 -11.34 30.95 9.79
CA LYS A 99 -11.15 31.54 11.12
C LYS A 99 -9.75 32.12 11.31
N ASN A 100 -8.73 31.46 10.77
CA ASN A 100 -7.36 31.98 10.83
C ASN A 100 -7.26 33.32 10.11
N TYR A 101 -7.87 33.44 8.93
CA TYR A 101 -7.92 34.70 8.19
C TYR A 101 -8.69 35.81 8.93
N GLU A 102 -9.80 35.47 9.61
CA GLU A 102 -10.54 36.43 10.45
C GLU A 102 -9.69 36.95 11.61
N ILE A 103 -8.92 36.05 12.27
CA ILE A 103 -8.00 36.41 13.34
C ILE A 103 -6.89 37.32 12.82
N GLU A 104 -6.26 36.97 11.69
CA GLU A 104 -5.21 37.78 11.07
C GLU A 104 -5.71 39.18 10.73
N ARG A 105 -6.93 39.32 10.20
CA ARG A 105 -7.52 40.63 9.91
C ARG A 105 -7.75 41.45 11.17
N ALA A 106 -8.28 40.83 12.24
CA ALA A 106 -8.50 41.51 13.52
C ALA A 106 -7.18 41.95 14.19
N LEU A 107 -6.12 41.15 14.07
CA LEU A 107 -4.79 41.51 14.56
C LEU A 107 -4.25 42.74 13.85
N VAL A 108 -4.36 42.80 12.52
CA VAL A 108 -3.91 43.98 11.74
C VAL A 108 -4.66 45.25 12.14
N GLU A 109 -5.96 45.16 12.38
CA GLU A 109 -6.78 46.31 12.80
C GLU A 109 -6.38 46.80 14.20
N LEU A 110 -6.17 45.89 15.14
CA LEU A 110 -5.70 46.22 16.50
C LEU A 110 -4.29 46.81 16.49
N GLU A 111 -3.38 46.31 15.66
CA GLU A 111 -2.03 46.85 15.51
C GLU A 111 -2.04 48.31 15.04
N LEU A 112 -2.93 48.66 14.10
CA LEU A 112 -3.10 50.04 13.63
C LEU A 112 -3.67 50.96 14.71
N GLU A 113 -4.66 50.49 15.49
CA GLU A 113 -5.24 51.27 16.58
C GLU A 113 -4.22 51.56 17.68
N VAL A 114 -3.41 50.56 18.06
CA VAL A 114 -2.31 50.72 19.02
C VAL A 114 -1.31 51.77 18.53
N GLN A 115 -0.90 51.73 17.26
CA GLN A 115 0.02 52.72 16.69
C GLN A 115 -0.54 54.14 16.74
N GLU A 116 -1.82 54.35 16.43
CA GLU A 116 -2.41 55.69 16.47
C GLU A 116 -2.53 56.21 17.91
N LEU A 117 -2.91 55.36 18.87
CA LEU A 117 -2.97 55.73 20.29
C LEU A 117 -1.58 56.09 20.85
N GLU A 118 -0.53 55.34 20.48
CA GLU A 118 0.84 55.67 20.83
C GLU A 118 1.23 57.04 20.27
N ARG A 119 0.92 57.31 19.00
CA ARG A 119 1.19 58.59 18.33
C ARG A 119 0.49 59.77 19.02
N GLN A 120 -0.78 59.61 19.38
CA GLN A 120 -1.54 60.62 20.13
C GLN A 120 -0.97 60.86 21.52
N THR A 121 -0.57 59.81 22.22
CA THR A 121 0.05 59.91 23.55
C THR A 121 1.39 60.65 23.47
N GLU A 122 2.19 60.42 22.43
CA GLU A 122 3.45 61.12 22.17
C GLU A 122 3.22 62.62 21.91
N GLU A 123 2.18 62.96 21.14
CA GLU A 123 1.79 64.34 20.86
C GLU A 123 1.28 65.07 22.11
N GLU A 124 0.46 64.41 22.93
CA GLU A 124 0.00 64.98 24.20
C GLU A 124 1.16 65.24 25.16
N LYS A 125 2.12 64.31 25.26
CA LYS A 125 3.35 64.51 26.05
C LYS A 125 4.17 65.69 25.54
N ARG A 126 4.25 65.93 24.23
CA ARG A 126 4.94 67.08 23.64
C ARG A 126 4.26 68.43 23.90
N LYS A 127 2.95 68.43 24.15
CA LYS A 127 2.16 69.65 24.41
C LYS A 127 2.16 70.07 25.89
N ARG A 128 2.55 69.16 26.79
CA ARG A 128 2.71 69.42 28.23
C ARG A 128 4.13 69.87 28.54
#